data_AF-A0A965C7B3-F1
#
_entry.id   AF-A0A965C7B3-F1
#
_cell.length_a   1.000
_cell.length_b   1.000
_cell.length_c   1.000
_cell.angle_alpha   90.00
_cell.angle_beta   90.00
_cell.angle_gamma   90.00
#
_symmetry.space_group_name_H-M   'P 1'
#
loop_
_entity.id
_entity.type
_entity.pdbx_description
1 polymer ?
#
loop_
_entity_poly.entity_id
_entity_poly.type
_entity_poly.pdbx_seq_one_letter_code
_entity_poly.pdbx_strand_id
1 'polypeptide(L)'
;WTMALLWFLFSFSGSVGPAGYAAIGQGFPPALAGRVATAINFLMLCVVFLFQTGIGAILDLWPRNADGGWAPEGYAWALGMTLSIQFVAALWILLPWWQPRKEAG
;
A
#
# COMPACT_ATOMS: atom_id res chain seq x y z
N TRP A 1 1.75 -23.44 10.71
CA TRP A 1 2.74 -22.38 11.01
C TRP A 1 3.01 -21.46 9.83
N THR A 2 3.36 -21.96 8.64
CA THR A 2 3.55 -21.14 7.42
C THR A 2 2.34 -20.29 7.06
N MET A 3 1.14 -20.86 7.05
CA MET A 3 -0.09 -20.12 6.77
C MET A 3 -0.37 -19.00 7.79
N ALA A 4 -0.06 -19.23 9.07
CA ALA A 4 -0.21 -18.24 10.12
C ALA A 4 0.80 -17.08 9.97
N LEU A 5 2.04 -17.39 9.59
CA LEU A 5 3.06 -16.38 9.31
C LEU A 5 2.66 -15.51 8.10
N LEU A 6 2.14 -16.11 7.03
CA LEU A 6 1.67 -15.37 5.86
C LEU A 6 0.51 -14.43 6.22
N TRP A 7 -0.46 -14.92 7.00
CA TRP A 7 -1.57 -14.09 7.50
C TRP A 7 -1.13 -12.97 8.43
N PHE A 8 -0.13 -13.24 9.27
CA PHE A 8 0.47 -12.23 10.13
C PHE A 8 1.15 -11.13 9.30
N LEU A 9 2.00 -11.50 8.34
CA LEU A 9 2.69 -10.55 7.47
C LEU A 9 1.69 -9.74 6.62
N PHE A 10 0.64 -10.37 6.12
CA PHE A 10 -0.44 -9.71 5.39
C PHE A 10 -1.15 -8.65 6.26
N SER A 11 -1.52 -9.01 7.49
CA SER A 11 -2.16 -8.11 8.46
C SER A 11 -1.24 -6.97 8.91
N PHE A 12 0.04 -7.28 9.16
CA PHE A 12 1.05 -6.31 9.54
C PHE A 12 1.24 -5.24 8.47
N SER A 13 1.32 -5.67 7.20
CA SER A 13 1.46 -4.78 6.05
C SER A 13 0.34 -3.74 5.94
N GLY A 14 -0.90 -4.11 6.29
CA GLY A 14 -2.05 -3.21 6.28
C GLY A 14 -2.11 -2.20 7.44
N SER A 15 -1.32 -2.40 8.51
CA SER A 15 -1.44 -1.62 9.75
C SER A 15 -0.84 -0.20 9.66
N VAL A 16 -0.06 0.10 8.62
CA VAL A 16 0.67 1.37 8.48
C VAL A 16 -0.23 2.53 8.01
N GLY A 17 -1.35 2.23 7.34
CA GLY A 17 -2.24 3.22 6.73
C GLY A 17 -2.78 4.29 7.68
N PRO A 18 -3.40 3.92 8.83
CA PRO A 18 -3.93 4.89 9.79
C PRO A 18 -2.86 5.84 10.37
N ALA A 19 -1.66 5.34 10.63
CA ALA A 19 -0.56 6.14 11.14
C ALA A 19 -0.09 7.20 10.11
N GLY A 20 0.03 6.82 8.84
CA GLY A 20 0.36 7.74 7.75
C GLY A 20 -0.72 8.82 7.56
N TYR A 21 -1.99 8.44 7.62
CA TYR A 21 -3.11 9.38 7.54
C TYR A 21 -3.07 10.43 8.67
N ALA A 22 -2.84 9.97 9.91
CA ALA A 22 -2.72 10.85 11.07
C ALA A 22 -1.50 11.78 10.95
N ALA A 23 -0.34 11.27 10.51
CA ALA A 23 0.87 12.06 10.35
C ALA A 23 0.71 13.20 9.33
N ILE A 24 0.07 12.93 8.18
CA ILE A 24 -0.22 13.98 7.18
C ILE A 24 -1.21 14.99 7.75
N GLY A 25 -2.27 14.54 8.42
CA GLY A 25 -3.28 15.41 9.01
C GLY A 25 -2.73 16.36 10.07
N GLN A 26 -1.75 15.92 10.87
CA GLN A 26 -1.10 16.74 11.90
C GLN A 26 -0.15 17.80 11.34
N GLY A 27 0.28 17.68 10.07
CA GLY A 27 1.16 18.66 9.42
C GLY A 27 0.47 19.97 9.01
N PHE A 28 -0.86 20.07 9.13
CA PHE A 28 -1.63 21.23 8.68
C PHE A 28 -2.41 21.90 9.82
N PRO A 29 -2.64 23.23 9.73
CA PRO A 29 -3.48 23.95 10.68
C PRO A 29 -4.91 23.38 10.74
N PRO A 30 -5.58 23.40 11.92
CA PRO A 30 -6.93 22.84 12.08
C PRO A 30 -7.97 23.42 11.13
N ALA A 31 -7.81 24.69 10.71
CA ALA A 31 -8.70 25.35 9.75
C ALA A 31 -8.69 24.69 8.34
N LEU A 32 -7.65 23.91 8.02
CA LEU A 32 -7.51 23.19 6.75
C LEU A 32 -7.80 21.69 6.89
N ALA A 33 -8.06 21.19 8.09
CA ALA A 33 -8.19 19.76 8.37
C ALA A 33 -9.25 19.07 7.47
N GLY A 34 -10.40 19.72 7.26
CA GLY A 34 -11.44 19.21 6.36
C GLY A 34 -10.97 19.08 4.90
N ARG A 35 -10.24 20.09 4.39
CA ARG A 35 -9.71 20.06 3.02
C ARG A 35 -8.63 18.99 2.84
N VAL A 36 -7.73 18.88 3.81
CA VAL A 36 -6.66 17.88 3.81
C VAL A 36 -7.25 16.47 3.86
N ALA A 37 -8.24 16.23 4.73
CA ALA A 37 -8.94 14.96 4.81
C ALA A 37 -9.56 14.56 3.46
N THR A 38 -10.30 15.46 2.81
CA THR A 38 -10.89 15.17 1.48
C THR A 38 -9.81 14.87 0.44
N ALA A 39 -8.72 15.63 0.40
CA ALA A 39 -7.62 15.40 -0.53
C ALA A 39 -6.94 14.03 -0.31
N ILE A 40 -6.67 13.65 0.96
CA ILE A 40 -6.09 12.33 1.28
C ILE A 40 -7.05 11.21 0.87
N ASN A 41 -8.34 11.34 1.19
CA ASN A 41 -9.32 10.31 0.83
C ASN A 41 -9.46 10.16 -0.70
N PHE A 42 -9.48 11.28 -1.43
CA PHE A 42 -9.52 11.26 -2.89
C PHE A 42 -8.27 10.60 -3.48
N LEU A 43 -7.08 10.96 -2.99
CA LEU A 43 -5.84 10.33 -3.42
C LEU A 43 -5.82 8.83 -3.11
N MET A 44 -6.26 8.43 -1.92
CA MET A 44 -6.36 7.02 -1.52
C MET A 44 -7.31 6.26 -2.45
N LEU A 45 -8.45 6.85 -2.82
CA LEU A 45 -9.37 6.28 -3.79
C LEU A 45 -8.68 6.05 -5.14
N CYS A 46 -8.00 7.06 -5.68
CA CYS A 46 -7.26 6.93 -6.94
C CYS A 46 -6.20 5.81 -6.89
N VAL A 47 -5.43 5.75 -5.80
CA VAL A 47 -4.41 4.71 -5.60
C VAL A 47 -5.06 3.33 -5.55
N VAL A 48 -6.14 3.18 -4.78
CA VAL A 48 -6.88 1.91 -4.67
C VAL A 48 -7.43 1.46 -6.02
N PHE A 49 -8.01 2.37 -6.82
CA PHE A 49 -8.45 2.06 -8.18
C PHE A 49 -7.30 1.58 -9.07
N LEU A 50 -6.15 2.27 -9.04
CA LEU A 50 -4.96 1.85 -9.80
C LEU A 50 -4.50 0.44 -9.40
N PHE A 51 -4.46 0.13 -8.11
CA PHE A 51 -4.09 -1.21 -7.64
C PHE A 51 -5.11 -2.27 -8.03
N GLN A 52 -6.41 -2.01 -7.86
CA GLN A 52 -7.45 -2.96 -8.23
C GLN A 52 -7.44 -3.26 -9.73
N THR A 53 -7.33 -2.23 -10.57
CA THR A 53 -7.21 -2.39 -12.02
C THR A 53 -5.90 -3.07 -12.41
N GLY A 54 -4.77 -2.69 -11.81
CA GLY A 54 -3.47 -3.29 -12.07
C GLY A 54 -3.41 -4.78 -11.71
N ILE A 55 -3.95 -5.15 -10.55
CA ILE A 55 -4.07 -6.56 -10.14
C ILE A 55 -4.96 -7.33 -11.10
N GLY A 56 -6.10 -6.77 -11.51
CA GLY A 56 -6.98 -7.39 -12.51
C GLY A 56 -6.27 -7.62 -13.85
N ALA A 57 -5.57 -6.61 -14.35
CA ALA A 57 -4.77 -6.70 -15.57
C ALA A 57 -3.65 -7.75 -15.48
N ILE A 58 -3.00 -7.89 -14.32
CA ILE A 58 -2.02 -8.95 -14.08
C ILE A 58 -2.71 -10.31 -14.16
N LEU A 59 -3.82 -10.51 -13.45
CA LEU A 59 -4.54 -11.79 -13.44
C LEU A 59 -4.99 -12.20 -14.84
N ASP A 60 -5.43 -11.26 -15.68
CA ASP A 60 -5.87 -11.51 -17.05
C ASP A 60 -4.75 -11.99 -18.01
N LEU A 61 -3.46 -11.92 -17.61
CA LEU A 61 -2.35 -12.52 -18.35
C LEU A 61 -2.30 -14.05 -18.21
N TRP A 62 -3.01 -14.63 -17.22
CA TRP A 62 -3.06 -16.07 -16.99
C TRP A 62 -4.38 -16.68 -17.46
N PRO A 63 -4.35 -17.91 -17.99
CA PRO A 63 -5.56 -18.61 -18.42
C PRO A 63 -6.50 -18.83 -17.24
N ARG A 64 -7.80 -18.72 -17.52
CA ARG A 64 -8.85 -19.10 -16.57
C ARG A 64 -8.97 -20.62 -16.52
N ASN A 65 -9.05 -21.16 -15.30
CA ASN A 65 -9.32 -22.56 -15.06
C ASN A 65 -10.78 -22.88 -15.38
N ALA A 66 -11.08 -24.16 -15.62
CA ALA A 66 -12.45 -24.64 -15.90
C ALA A 66 -13.45 -24.29 -14.77
N ASP A 67 -12.96 -24.13 -13.55
CA ASP A 67 -13.74 -23.78 -12.35
C ASP A 67 -13.97 -22.25 -12.19
N GLY A 68 -13.55 -21.43 -13.15
CA GLY A 68 -13.77 -19.99 -13.17
C GLY A 68 -12.72 -19.14 -12.43
N GLY A 69 -11.74 -19.76 -11.74
CA GLY A 69 -10.59 -19.08 -11.14
C GLY A 69 -9.46 -18.82 -12.13
N TRP A 70 -8.48 -17.99 -11.76
CA TRP A 70 -7.23 -17.85 -12.51
C TRP A 70 -6.22 -18.94 -12.11
N ALA A 71 -5.23 -19.19 -12.98
CA ALA A 71 -4.12 -20.07 -12.64
C ALA A 71 -3.41 -19.59 -11.35
N PRO A 72 -2.98 -20.50 -10.45
CA PRO A 72 -2.31 -20.15 -9.18
C PRO A 72 -1.14 -19.18 -9.33
N GLU A 73 -0.42 -19.25 -10.45
CA GLU A 73 0.70 -18.39 -10.80
C GLU A 73 0.28 -16.93 -10.91
N GLY A 74 -0.92 -16.64 -11.44
CA GLY A 74 -1.43 -15.27 -11.56
C GLY A 74 -1.62 -14.61 -10.20
N TYR A 75 -2.14 -15.34 -9.22
CA TYR A 75 -2.27 -14.85 -7.84
C TYR A 75 -0.90 -14.62 -7.20
N ALA A 76 0.07 -15.52 -7.43
CA ALA A 76 1.43 -15.36 -6.92
C ALA A 76 2.10 -14.09 -7.47
N TRP A 77 1.94 -13.79 -8.76
CA TRP A 77 2.46 -12.56 -9.37
C TRP A 77 1.76 -11.30 -8.87
N ALA A 78 0.42 -11.30 -8.76
CA ALA A 78 -0.33 -10.16 -8.25
C ALA A 78 0.04 -9.83 -6.79
N LEU A 79 0.13 -10.85 -5.94
CA LEU A 79 0.54 -10.70 -4.54
C LEU A 79 2.03 -10.33 -4.44
N GLY A 80 2.89 -10.94 -5.26
CA GLY A 80 4.32 -10.65 -5.32
C GLY A 80 4.62 -9.20 -5.73
N MET A 81 3.92 -8.66 -6.73
CA MET A 81 4.01 -7.25 -7.13
C MET A 81 3.62 -6.33 -5.97
N THR A 82 2.47 -6.60 -5.34
CA THR A 82 1.94 -5.80 -4.23
C THR A 82 2.93 -5.80 -3.05
N LEU A 83 3.48 -6.96 -2.72
CA LEU A 83 4.49 -7.10 -1.66
C LEU A 83 5.79 -6.36 -1.99
N SER A 84 6.24 -6.44 -3.25
CA SER A 84 7.46 -5.78 -3.71
C SER A 84 7.35 -4.26 -3.60
N ILE A 85 6.20 -3.68 -3.99
CA ILE A 85 5.95 -2.24 -3.85
C ILE A 85 5.99 -1.81 -2.38
N GLN A 86 5.39 -2.59 -1.48
CA GLN A 86 5.46 -2.32 -0.04
C GLN A 86 6.89 -2.41 0.49
N PHE A 87 7.68 -3.37 0.01
CA PHE A 87 9.08 -3.49 0.41
C PHE A 87 9.91 -2.30 -0.06
N VAL A 88 9.71 -1.83 -1.30
CA VAL A 88 10.35 -0.62 -1.83
C VAL A 88 9.94 0.61 -1.02
N ALA A 89 8.66 0.76 -0.68
CA ALA A 89 8.18 1.86 0.17
C ALA A 89 8.75 1.81 1.59
N ALA A 90 8.86 0.62 2.19
CA ALA A 90 9.47 0.44 3.50
C ALA A 90 10.97 0.79 3.46
N LEU A 91 11.70 0.32 2.45
CA LEU A 91 13.10 0.67 2.25
C LEU A 91 13.26 2.18 2.09
N TRP A 92 12.41 2.83 1.29
CA TRP A 92 12.43 4.28 1.07
C TRP A 92 12.29 5.07 2.37
N ILE A 93 11.36 4.65 3.24
CA ILE A 93 11.11 5.25 4.55
C ILE A 93 12.29 5.02 5.52
N LEU A 94 12.91 3.83 5.46
CA LEU A 94 14.03 3.46 6.34
C LEU A 94 15.39 3.99 5.87
N LEU A 95 15.53 4.32 4.59
CA LEU A 95 16.76 4.86 4.05
C LEU A 95 17.03 6.25 4.70
N PRO A 96 18.27 6.52 5.13
CA PRO A 96 18.62 7.70 5.94
C PRO A 96 18.65 9.04 5.18
N TRP A 97 18.49 9.02 3.85
CA TRP A 97 18.47 10.21 2.98
C TRP A 97 17.34 11.23 3.28
N TRP A 98 16.35 10.87 4.12
CA TRP A 98 15.25 11.75 4.55
C TRP A 98 15.42 12.36 5.95
N GLN A 99 16.59 12.26 6.60
CA GLN A 99 16.79 12.91 7.91
C GLN A 99 16.53 14.43 7.79
N PRO A 100 15.48 14.98 8.43
CA PRO A 100 15.29 16.41 8.51
C PRO A 100 16.57 16.97 9.14
N ARG A 101 17.17 17.99 8.50
CA ARG A 101 18.25 18.75 9.13
C ARG A 101 17.77 19.09 10.53
N LYS A 102 18.41 18.52 11.55
CA LYS A 102 18.28 19.01 12.91
C LYS A 102 18.75 20.45 12.82
N GLU A 103 17.82 21.40 12.82
CA GLU A 103 18.18 22.80 12.89
C GLU A 103 19.03 22.94 14.16
N ALA A 104 20.31 23.23 13.97
CA ALA A 104 21.21 23.52 15.07
C ALA A 104 20.65 24.75 15.76
N GLY A 105 20.35 24.60 17.06
CA GLY A 105 19.74 25.63 17.89
C GLY A 105 20.58 26.89 18.03
#